data_AF-A0A969VFE5-F1
#
_entry.id   AF-A0A969VFE5-F1
#
_cell.length_a   1.000
_cell.length_b   1.000
_cell.length_c   1.000
_cell.angle_alpha   90.00
_cell.angle_beta   90.00
_cell.angle_gamma   90.00
#
_symmetry.space_group_name_H-M   'P 1'
#
loop_
_entity.id
_entity.type
_entity.pdbx_description
1 polymer ?
#
loop_
_entity_poly.entity_id
_entity_poly.type
_entity_poly.pdbx_seq_one_letter_code
_entity_poly.pdbx_strand_id
1 'polypeptide(L)'
;MLESTNPLQDKSTLQSATIQNNSFAPETDLNTLNLTGSSQSLLTSSIDSQQNPNPSPYISSPAVFADFNGDGNQDKFWRNTQTGENAIWLMDGSNPTGAAVNSLGTEWDYSIGDFNGDGKTDLMWRNQNSGENLLWLMDGSQIVSETSLDTLGSEWDYSIADFNGDSKTDLLWR
;
A
#
# COMPACT_ATOMS: atom_id res chain seq x y z
N MET A 1 13.60 63.86 27.68
CA MET A 1 13.17 62.47 27.89
C MET A 1 12.89 61.84 26.55
N LEU A 2 13.71 60.85 26.18
CA LEU A 2 13.43 59.64 25.40
C LEU A 2 14.68 59.26 24.59
N GLU A 3 15.42 58.32 25.16
CA GLU A 3 16.44 57.50 24.53
C GLU A 3 15.77 56.54 23.53
N SER A 4 16.43 56.24 22.41
CA SER A 4 16.42 54.87 21.87
C SER A 4 17.65 54.67 21.00
N THR A 5 18.61 53.94 21.57
CA THR A 5 19.76 53.35 20.90
C THR A 5 19.31 52.13 20.10
N ASN A 6 19.87 51.97 18.91
CA ASN A 6 19.64 50.86 18.01
C ASN A 6 20.73 49.81 18.22
N PRO A 7 20.43 48.55 18.61
CA PRO A 7 21.40 47.47 18.54
C PRO A 7 21.08 46.53 17.38
N LEU A 8 21.98 46.51 16.39
CA LEU A 8 22.17 45.40 15.47
C LEU A 8 22.59 44.17 16.28
N GLN A 9 21.75 43.15 16.38
CA GLN A 9 22.13 41.84 16.93
C GLN A 9 22.55 40.87 15.82
N ASP A 10 23.86 40.67 15.81
CA ASP A 10 24.65 39.43 15.73
C ASP A 10 24.41 38.42 14.60
N LYS A 11 25.52 38.12 13.93
CA LYS A 11 25.67 37.22 12.78
C LYS A 11 25.97 35.81 13.29
N SER A 12 25.09 34.87 12.96
CA SER A 12 25.36 33.45 12.68
C SER A 12 26.68 32.85 13.21
N THR A 13 26.61 32.10 14.32
CA THR A 13 27.59 31.06 14.62
C THR A 13 27.03 29.70 14.17
N LEU A 14 27.54 29.19 13.04
CA LEU A 14 27.33 27.79 12.65
C LEU A 14 28.30 26.94 13.47
N GLN A 15 27.80 26.21 14.47
CA GLN A 15 28.57 25.12 15.08
C GLN A 15 28.41 23.88 14.20
N SER A 16 29.51 23.46 13.56
CA SER A 16 29.59 22.20 12.83
C SER A 16 29.46 21.04 13.83
N ALA A 17 28.39 20.24 13.73
CA ALA A 17 28.28 19.00 14.49
C ALA A 17 29.09 17.90 13.80
N THR A 18 30.16 17.46 14.44
CA THR A 18 30.95 16.30 13.99
C THR A 18 30.18 15.03 14.35
N ILE A 19 29.70 14.28 13.36
CA ILE A 19 29.23 12.91 13.59
C ILE A 19 30.46 12.02 13.74
N GLN A 20 30.69 11.48 14.93
CA GLN A 20 31.65 10.40 15.11
C GLN A 20 31.02 9.11 14.54
N ASN A 21 31.67 8.52 13.53
CA ASN A 21 31.34 7.18 13.07
C ASN A 21 31.51 6.22 14.24
N ASN A 22 30.41 5.70 14.80
CA ASN A 22 30.49 4.56 15.69
C ASN A 22 30.97 3.36 14.86
N SER A 23 32.21 2.94 15.09
CA SER A 23 32.74 1.72 14.51
C SER A 23 32.00 0.53 15.12
N PHE A 24 31.36 -0.27 14.30
CA PHE A 24 30.82 -1.55 14.73
C PHE A 24 31.97 -2.52 14.96
N ALA A 25 32.22 -2.90 16.22
CA ALA A 25 33.00 -4.10 16.50
C ALA A 25 32.20 -5.32 16.01
N PRO A 26 32.83 -6.34 15.41
CA PRO A 26 32.12 -7.49 14.90
C PRO A 26 31.69 -8.36 16.09
N GLU A 27 30.41 -8.77 16.07
CA GLU A 27 29.82 -9.85 16.87
C GLU A 27 29.74 -9.63 18.39
N THR A 28 28.54 -9.30 18.91
CA THR A 28 27.92 -9.96 20.08
C THR A 28 26.46 -9.53 20.27
N ASP A 29 25.55 -10.51 20.20
CA ASP A 29 24.22 -10.67 20.82
C ASP A 29 23.26 -9.45 20.96
N LEU A 30 22.11 -9.51 20.28
CA LEU A 30 21.08 -8.45 20.27
C LEU A 30 20.27 -8.33 21.59
N ASN A 31 20.49 -9.23 22.55
CA ASN A 31 19.64 -9.35 23.74
C ASN A 31 20.10 -8.56 24.97
N THR A 32 21.13 -7.71 24.88
CA THR A 32 21.60 -6.91 26.03
C THR A 32 21.76 -5.43 25.71
N LEU A 33 20.76 -4.83 25.07
CA LEU A 33 20.64 -3.36 24.99
C LEU A 33 20.15 -2.79 26.34
N ASN A 34 21.10 -2.49 27.23
CA ASN A 34 20.81 -1.68 28.42
C ASN A 34 20.75 -0.19 28.03
N LEU A 35 19.53 0.31 27.84
CA LEU A 35 19.25 1.74 27.66
C LEU A 35 19.23 2.44 29.04
N THR A 36 20.38 2.92 29.51
CA THR A 36 20.42 3.87 30.63
C THR A 36 20.19 5.28 30.12
N GLY A 37 18.95 5.57 29.75
CA GLY A 37 18.47 6.87 29.30
C GLY A 37 17.01 7.02 29.66
N SER A 38 16.65 8.10 30.35
CA SER A 38 15.37 8.32 31.01
C SER A 38 14.16 8.30 30.07
N SER A 39 13.52 7.14 29.92
CA SER A 39 12.07 6.95 29.77
C SER A 39 11.73 5.46 29.94
N GLN A 40 11.57 4.99 31.18
CA GLN A 40 11.06 3.66 31.46
C GLN A 40 9.53 3.64 31.67
N SER A 41 8.90 2.71 30.95
CA SER A 41 7.76 1.85 31.33
C SER A 41 6.38 2.44 31.58
N LEU A 42 5.40 1.96 30.79
CA LEU A 42 4.15 1.39 31.31
C LEU A 42 3.74 0.19 30.43
N LEU A 43 4.42 -0.95 30.59
CA LEU A 43 3.91 -2.26 30.16
C LEU A 43 3.09 -2.88 31.30
N THR A 44 1.82 -2.49 31.48
CA THR A 44 0.79 -3.31 32.14
C THR A 44 -0.59 -2.64 32.03
N SER A 45 -1.39 -2.99 31.02
CA SER A 45 -2.85 -3.00 31.13
C SER A 45 -3.42 -3.81 29.97
N SER A 46 -4.21 -4.83 30.30
CA SER A 46 -4.89 -5.75 29.39
C SER A 46 -5.51 -5.02 28.20
N ILE A 47 -5.13 -5.40 26.98
CA ILE A 47 -5.74 -4.87 25.76
C ILE A 47 -7.12 -5.51 25.63
N ASP A 48 -8.11 -4.84 26.19
CA ASP A 48 -9.51 -4.95 25.76
C ASP A 48 -9.58 -4.54 24.29
N SER A 49 -10.36 -5.27 23.49
CA SER A 49 -10.40 -5.23 22.03
C SER A 49 -11.13 -3.99 21.49
N GLN A 50 -10.84 -2.80 22.01
CA GLN A 50 -11.26 -1.56 21.37
C GLN A 50 -10.33 -1.28 20.18
N GLN A 51 -10.80 -1.69 19.00
CA GLN A 51 -10.17 -1.38 17.74
C GLN A 51 -10.05 0.15 17.60
N ASN A 52 -8.82 0.62 17.40
CA ASN A 52 -8.51 2.03 17.24
C ASN A 52 -9.24 2.58 15.98
N PRO A 53 -10.10 3.61 16.10
CA PRO A 53 -10.81 4.20 14.96
C PRO A 53 -9.88 4.97 14.00
N ASN A 54 -8.58 5.09 14.29
CA ASN A 54 -7.61 5.79 13.46
C ASN A 54 -6.21 5.12 13.49
N PRO A 55 -5.98 4.07 12.69
CA PRO A 55 -4.65 3.45 12.57
C PRO A 55 -3.63 4.42 11.93
N SER A 56 -2.40 4.40 12.43
CA SER A 56 -1.27 5.16 11.87
C SER A 56 -0.96 4.69 10.43
N PRO A 57 -0.82 5.58 9.44
CA PRO A 57 -0.80 5.21 8.02
C PRO A 57 0.49 4.52 7.53
N TYR A 58 1.48 4.27 8.39
CA TYR A 58 2.81 3.79 7.96
C TYR A 58 3.09 2.29 8.12
N ILE A 59 2.18 1.48 8.70
CA ILE A 59 2.37 0.01 8.80
C ILE A 59 1.07 -0.80 8.65
N SER A 60 0.23 -0.42 7.69
CA SER A 60 -0.71 -1.32 6.99
C SER A 60 -1.36 -0.53 5.87
N SER A 61 -0.71 -0.41 4.70
CA SER A 61 -1.38 0.21 3.55
C SER A 61 -2.34 -0.82 2.95
N PRO A 62 -3.67 -0.63 3.02
CA PRO A 62 -4.63 -1.45 2.28
C PRO A 62 -4.58 -1.16 0.76
N ALA A 63 -3.74 -0.22 0.32
CA ALA A 63 -3.60 0.13 -1.08
C ALA A 63 -2.54 -0.72 -1.78
N VAL A 64 -2.89 -1.22 -2.97
CA VAL A 64 -1.97 -1.88 -3.90
C VAL A 64 -1.44 -0.85 -4.88
N PHE A 65 -0.15 -0.96 -5.22
CA PHE A 65 0.54 -0.08 -6.15
C PHE A 65 0.76 -0.80 -7.48
N ALA A 66 0.21 -0.27 -8.57
CA ALA A 66 0.30 -0.83 -9.91
C ALA A 66 0.06 0.27 -10.96
N ASP A 67 0.38 0.04 -12.23
CA ASP A 67 0.17 1.01 -13.31
C ASP A 67 -1.16 0.72 -14.01
N PHE A 68 -2.23 1.41 -13.63
CA PHE A 68 -3.58 1.13 -14.14
C PHE A 68 -3.87 1.83 -15.48
N ASN A 69 -3.12 2.87 -15.82
CA ASN A 69 -3.32 3.63 -17.07
C ASN A 69 -2.21 3.42 -18.11
N GLY A 70 -1.13 2.72 -17.76
CA GLY A 70 -0.01 2.39 -18.64
C GLY A 70 0.94 3.57 -18.88
N ASP A 71 0.96 4.56 -18.00
CA ASP A 71 1.79 5.76 -18.16
C ASP A 71 3.21 5.62 -17.57
N GLY A 72 3.51 4.46 -16.97
CA GLY A 72 4.79 4.12 -16.34
C GLY A 72 4.91 4.59 -14.88
N ASN A 73 3.90 5.27 -14.34
CA ASN A 73 3.84 5.62 -12.92
C ASN A 73 3.05 4.58 -12.12
N GLN A 74 3.35 4.48 -10.83
CA GLN A 74 2.57 3.64 -9.93
C GLN A 74 1.34 4.40 -9.43
N ASP A 75 0.17 3.89 -9.79
CA ASP A 75 -1.14 4.28 -9.27
C ASP A 75 -1.46 3.57 -7.95
N LYS A 76 -2.61 3.88 -7.37
CA LYS A 76 -3.12 3.22 -6.16
C LYS A 76 -4.51 2.67 -6.35
N PHE A 77 -4.68 1.38 -6.05
CA PHE A 77 -5.99 0.76 -5.87
C PHE A 77 -6.33 0.66 -4.38
N TRP A 78 -7.54 1.06 -4.01
CA TRP A 78 -8.09 0.99 -2.67
C TRP A 78 -9.31 0.09 -2.68
N ARG A 79 -9.37 -0.86 -1.74
CA ARG A 79 -10.57 -1.65 -1.45
C ARG A 79 -10.93 -1.52 0.01
N ASN A 80 -12.18 -1.14 0.29
CA ASN A 80 -12.73 -1.18 1.62
C ASN A 80 -13.25 -2.60 1.91
N THR A 81 -12.52 -3.37 2.71
CA THR A 81 -12.87 -4.77 3.02
C THR A 81 -14.11 -4.91 3.90
N GLN A 82 -14.63 -3.81 4.46
CA GLN A 82 -15.84 -3.81 5.29
C GLN A 82 -17.10 -3.45 4.49
N THR A 83 -16.96 -2.69 3.41
CA THR A 83 -18.10 -2.23 2.59
C THR A 83 -18.08 -2.76 1.15
N GLY A 84 -16.95 -3.24 0.66
CA GLY A 84 -16.78 -3.68 -0.72
C GLY A 84 -16.53 -2.56 -1.73
N GLU A 85 -16.46 -1.30 -1.27
CA GLU A 85 -16.20 -0.14 -2.12
C GLU A 85 -14.75 -0.15 -2.64
N ASN A 86 -14.59 0.23 -3.91
CA ASN A 86 -13.30 0.26 -4.58
C ASN A 86 -13.02 1.69 -5.11
N ALA A 87 -11.76 2.10 -5.13
CA ALA A 87 -11.34 3.34 -5.74
C ALA A 87 -9.94 3.22 -6.35
N ILE A 88 -9.70 3.93 -7.46
CA ILE A 88 -8.38 4.04 -8.08
C ILE A 88 -7.95 5.49 -8.07
N TRP A 89 -6.70 5.72 -7.68
CA TRP A 89 -6.04 7.01 -7.78
C TRP A 89 -4.94 6.90 -8.83
N LEU A 90 -5.14 7.58 -9.96
CA LEU A 90 -4.13 7.73 -10.98
C LEU A 90 -3.12 8.77 -10.52
N MET A 91 -1.84 8.42 -10.51
CA MET A 91 -0.78 9.20 -9.88
C MET A 91 0.06 9.91 -10.94
N ASP A 92 -0.13 11.23 -11.08
CA ASP A 92 0.75 12.11 -11.87
C ASP A 92 1.56 13.01 -10.94
N GLY A 93 2.67 12.48 -10.42
CA GLY A 93 3.52 13.17 -9.46
C GLY A 93 2.75 13.63 -8.21
N SER A 94 2.61 14.95 -8.04
CA SER A 94 1.87 15.56 -6.93
C SER A 94 0.37 15.80 -7.21
N ASN A 95 -0.14 15.38 -8.36
CA ASN A 95 -1.51 15.65 -8.82
C ASN A 95 -2.31 14.35 -9.01
N PRO A 96 -2.63 13.62 -7.93
CA PRO A 96 -3.40 12.40 -8.05
C PRO A 96 -4.85 12.68 -8.47
N THR A 97 -5.41 11.85 -9.34
CA THR A 97 -6.83 11.89 -9.72
C THR A 97 -7.51 10.61 -9.22
N GLY A 98 -8.35 10.76 -8.19
CA GLY A 98 -9.11 9.67 -7.59
C GLY A 98 -10.50 9.51 -8.21
N ALA A 99 -10.91 8.27 -8.46
CA ALA A 99 -12.26 7.92 -8.88
C ALA A 99 -12.76 6.65 -8.16
N ALA A 100 -14.06 6.61 -7.86
CA ALA A 100 -14.71 5.40 -7.40
C ALA A 100 -14.82 4.39 -8.56
N VAL A 101 -14.61 3.12 -8.26
CA VAL A 101 -14.80 1.99 -9.17
C VAL A 101 -15.97 1.16 -8.64
N ASN A 102 -16.62 0.38 -9.50
CA ASN A 102 -17.72 -0.50 -9.09
C ASN A 102 -17.36 -1.28 -7.82
N SER A 103 -18.32 -1.34 -6.89
CA SER A 103 -18.17 -2.14 -5.67
C SER A 103 -18.51 -3.60 -5.93
N LEU A 104 -17.83 -4.48 -5.21
CA LEU A 104 -18.17 -5.90 -5.11
C LEU A 104 -18.24 -6.26 -3.63
N GLY A 105 -19.14 -7.18 -3.27
CA GLY A 105 -19.36 -7.59 -1.89
C GLY A 105 -18.08 -7.99 -1.16
N THR A 106 -18.11 -7.96 0.17
CA THR A 106 -16.93 -8.20 1.02
C THR A 106 -16.35 -9.60 0.89
N GLU A 107 -17.13 -10.54 0.38
CA GLU A 107 -16.73 -11.92 0.06
C GLU A 107 -15.85 -12.04 -1.19
N TRP A 108 -15.74 -10.97 -1.98
CA TRP A 108 -14.87 -10.93 -3.15
C TRP A 108 -13.45 -10.52 -2.74
N ASP A 109 -12.48 -11.30 -3.19
CA ASP A 109 -11.06 -10.98 -3.14
C ASP A 109 -10.53 -10.72 -4.55
N TYR A 110 -9.34 -10.11 -4.65
CA TYR A 110 -8.78 -9.71 -5.93
C TYR A 110 -7.30 -10.06 -6.09
N SER A 111 -6.91 -10.21 -7.34
CA SER A 111 -5.54 -10.22 -7.83
C SER A 111 -5.38 -9.21 -8.96
N ILE A 112 -4.16 -8.75 -9.21
CA ILE A 112 -3.83 -7.79 -10.28
C ILE A 112 -2.87 -8.39 -11.29
N GLY A 113 -2.98 -7.98 -12.55
CA GLY A 113 -2.07 -8.38 -13.63
C GLY A 113 -2.49 -7.73 -14.95
N ASP A 114 -1.63 -7.76 -15.96
CA ASP A 114 -1.99 -7.36 -17.33
C ASP A 114 -2.54 -8.59 -18.06
N PHE A 115 -3.86 -8.81 -18.03
CA PHE A 115 -4.48 -10.04 -18.54
C PHE A 115 -4.72 -9.98 -20.06
N ASN A 116 -4.81 -8.78 -20.64
CA ASN A 116 -5.06 -8.59 -22.06
C ASN A 116 -3.79 -8.26 -22.88
N GLY A 117 -2.69 -7.89 -22.22
CA GLY A 117 -1.40 -7.53 -22.81
C GLY A 117 -1.33 -6.09 -23.33
N ASP A 118 -2.13 -5.18 -22.81
CA ASP A 118 -2.18 -3.79 -23.25
C ASP A 118 -1.24 -2.84 -22.48
N GLY A 119 -0.49 -3.38 -21.52
CA GLY A 119 0.44 -2.64 -20.67
C GLY A 119 -0.21 -1.95 -19.48
N LYS A 120 -1.51 -2.19 -19.22
CA LYS A 120 -2.24 -1.66 -18.07
C LYS A 120 -2.57 -2.77 -17.08
N THR A 121 -2.76 -2.37 -15.84
CA THR A 121 -3.13 -3.30 -14.77
C THR A 121 -4.64 -3.56 -14.77
N ASP A 122 -5.01 -4.81 -14.94
CA ASP A 122 -6.37 -5.34 -14.83
C ASP A 122 -6.62 -6.00 -13.46
N LEU A 123 -7.88 -6.37 -13.17
CA LEU A 123 -8.30 -7.00 -11.91
C LEU A 123 -8.97 -8.35 -12.15
N MET A 124 -8.49 -9.39 -11.46
CA MET A 124 -9.15 -10.69 -11.36
C MET A 124 -9.81 -10.80 -9.98
N TRP A 125 -11.12 -11.01 -9.97
CA TRP A 125 -11.92 -11.12 -8.76
C TRP A 125 -12.35 -12.57 -8.53
N ARG A 126 -12.36 -12.98 -7.27
CA ARG A 126 -12.92 -14.26 -6.84
C ARG A 126 -13.80 -14.11 -5.61
N ASN A 127 -15.02 -14.61 -5.70
CA ASN A 127 -15.91 -14.77 -4.56
C ASN A 127 -15.46 -15.98 -3.73
N GLN A 128 -15.00 -15.73 -2.50
CA GLN A 128 -14.47 -16.77 -1.61
C GLN A 128 -15.56 -17.71 -1.06
N ASN A 129 -16.83 -17.33 -1.16
CA ASN A 129 -17.95 -18.14 -0.68
C ASN A 129 -18.56 -18.99 -1.80
N SER A 130 -18.81 -18.40 -2.97
CA SER A 130 -19.49 -19.08 -4.10
C SER A 130 -18.51 -19.72 -5.08
N GLY A 131 -17.25 -19.27 -5.11
CA GLY A 131 -16.28 -19.68 -6.12
C GLY A 131 -16.44 -18.98 -7.47
N GLU A 132 -17.32 -17.98 -7.57
CA GLU A 132 -17.51 -17.17 -8.78
C GLU A 132 -16.27 -16.33 -9.06
N ASN A 133 -15.99 -16.12 -10.35
CA ASN A 133 -14.79 -15.43 -10.81
C ASN A 133 -15.16 -14.36 -11.86
N LEU A 134 -14.59 -13.17 -11.75
CA LEU A 134 -14.77 -12.08 -12.71
C LEU A 134 -13.41 -11.52 -13.13
N LEU A 135 -13.25 -11.22 -14.41
CA LEU A 135 -12.12 -10.46 -14.93
C LEU A 135 -12.59 -9.07 -15.34
N TRP A 136 -11.97 -8.04 -14.76
CA TRP A 136 -12.16 -6.65 -15.14
C TRP A 136 -10.93 -6.16 -15.90
N LEU A 137 -11.13 -5.88 -17.18
CA LEU A 137 -10.13 -5.16 -17.97
C LEU A 137 -10.27 -3.67 -17.71
N MET A 138 -9.15 -3.00 -17.47
CA MET A 138 -9.11 -1.63 -16.96
C MET A 138 -8.48 -0.66 -17.96
N ASP A 139 -8.95 0.59 -17.93
CA ASP A 139 -8.27 1.73 -18.53
C ASP A 139 -8.24 2.87 -17.50
N GLY A 140 -7.17 2.90 -16.72
CA GLY A 140 -7.05 3.73 -15.53
C GLY A 140 -8.11 3.34 -14.48
N SER A 141 -9.02 4.26 -14.19
CA SER A 141 -10.11 4.04 -13.23
C SER A 141 -11.39 3.46 -13.83
N GLN A 142 -11.40 3.17 -15.13
CA GLN A 142 -12.59 2.70 -15.84
C GLN A 142 -12.51 1.20 -16.11
N ILE A 143 -13.61 0.48 -15.87
CA ILE A 143 -13.76 -0.90 -16.30
C ILE A 143 -14.19 -0.87 -17.76
N VAL A 144 -13.31 -1.25 -18.68
CA VAL A 144 -13.60 -1.28 -20.12
C VAL A 144 -14.26 -2.58 -20.56
N SER A 145 -14.06 -3.66 -19.79
CA SER A 145 -14.73 -4.94 -19.99
C SER A 145 -14.85 -5.69 -18.67
N GLU A 146 -16.00 -6.32 -18.45
CA GLU A 146 -16.21 -7.29 -17.37
C GLU A 146 -16.55 -8.64 -18.01
N THR A 147 -15.84 -9.68 -17.62
CA THR A 147 -16.04 -11.06 -18.11
C THR A 147 -16.21 -12.00 -16.94
N SER A 148 -17.31 -12.76 -16.90
CA SER A 148 -17.45 -13.88 -15.96
C SER A 148 -16.65 -15.07 -16.45
N LEU A 149 -15.84 -15.64 -15.56
CA LEU A 149 -15.10 -16.88 -15.79
C LEU A 149 -15.82 -18.05 -15.11
N ASP A 150 -15.34 -19.27 -15.35
CA ASP A 150 -15.91 -20.47 -14.75
C ASP A 150 -15.92 -20.38 -13.22
N THR A 151 -17.04 -20.76 -12.61
CA THR A 151 -17.17 -20.91 -11.16
C THR A 151 -16.45 -22.19 -10.73
N LEU A 152 -15.50 -22.06 -9.79
CA LEU A 152 -14.76 -23.19 -9.25
C LEU A 152 -14.89 -23.21 -7.73
N GLY A 153 -15.22 -24.39 -7.20
CA GLY A 153 -15.47 -24.61 -5.78
C GLY A 153 -14.28 -24.21 -4.89
N SER A 154 -14.53 -24.10 -3.59
CA SER A 154 -13.55 -23.64 -2.61
C SER A 154 -12.36 -24.59 -2.43
N GLU A 155 -12.43 -25.80 -2.98
CA GLU A 155 -11.32 -26.75 -3.04
C GLU A 155 -10.24 -26.35 -4.06
N TRP A 156 -10.55 -25.49 -5.02
CA TRP A 156 -9.60 -25.01 -6.02
C TRP A 156 -8.86 -23.78 -5.55
N ASP A 157 -7.55 -23.77 -5.77
CA ASP A 157 -6.71 -22.59 -5.62
C ASP A 157 -6.24 -22.10 -7.00
N TYR A 158 -5.72 -20.87 -7.06
CA TYR A 158 -5.17 -20.33 -8.30
C TYR A 158 -3.82 -19.66 -8.11
N SER A 159 -3.12 -19.47 -9.21
CA SER A 159 -1.89 -18.69 -9.29
C SER A 159 -1.91 -17.87 -10.57
N ILE A 160 -1.31 -16.68 -10.51
CA ILE A 160 -1.17 -15.78 -11.66
C ILE A 160 0.30 -15.57 -12.00
N ALA A 161 0.63 -15.66 -13.28
CA ALA A 161 1.96 -15.40 -13.86
C ALA A 161 1.85 -15.43 -15.39
N ASP A 162 2.89 -15.01 -16.11
CA ASP A 162 3.01 -15.36 -17.54
C ASP A 162 3.55 -16.79 -17.64
N PHE A 163 2.67 -17.78 -17.74
CA PHE A 163 3.04 -19.20 -17.78
C PHE A 163 3.44 -19.64 -19.19
N ASN A 164 2.94 -18.95 -20.22
CA ASN A 164 3.12 -19.35 -21.62
C ASN A 164 4.18 -18.51 -22.38
N GLY A 165 4.62 -17.38 -21.80
CA GLY A 165 5.65 -16.50 -22.34
C GLY A 165 5.15 -15.45 -23.34
N ASP A 166 3.84 -15.18 -23.40
CA ASP A 166 3.25 -14.21 -24.33
C ASP A 166 3.14 -12.78 -23.76
N SER A 167 3.76 -12.54 -22.59
CA SER A 167 3.72 -11.27 -21.87
C SER A 167 2.33 -10.87 -21.37
N LYS A 168 1.38 -11.82 -21.32
CA LYS A 168 0.10 -11.64 -20.65
C LYS A 168 0.08 -12.43 -19.35
N THR A 169 -0.73 -11.95 -18.42
CA THR A 169 -0.97 -12.66 -17.17
C THR A 169 -1.92 -13.82 -17.44
N ASP A 170 -1.44 -15.03 -17.18
CA ASP A 170 -2.21 -16.26 -17.22
C ASP A 170 -2.77 -16.59 -15.83
N LEU A 171 -3.87 -17.36 -15.83
CA LEU A 171 -4.47 -17.95 -14.63
C LEU A 171 -4.28 -19.46 -14.63
N LEU A 172 -3.68 -20.00 -13.57
CA LEU A 172 -3.50 -21.45 -13.39
C LEU A 172 -4.29 -21.93 -12.17
N TRP A 173 -5.26 -22.81 -12.41
CA TRP A 173 -6.06 -23.49 -11.37
C TRP A 173 -5.39 -24.78 -10.90
N ARG A 174 -5.49 -25.10 -9.60
CA ARG A 174 -4.88 -26.28 -8.98
C ARG A 174 -5.64 -26.81 -7.78
#